data_AF-A0A518WC69-F1
#
_entry.id   AF-A0A518WC69-F1
#
_cell.length_a   1.000
_cell.length_b   1.000
_cell.length_c   1.000
_cell.angle_alpha   90.00
_cell.angle_beta   90.00
_cell.angle_gamma   90.00
#
_symmetry.space_group_name_H-M   'P 1'
#
loop_
_entity.id
_entity.type
_entity.pdbx_description
1 polymer ?
#
loop_
_entity_poly.entity_id
_entity_poly.type
_entity_poly.pdbx_seq_one_letter_code
_entity_poly.pdbx_strand_id
1 'polypeptide(L)'
;MPPHSPQPARPARPAESAGLDASVAPVPEPFYCRRCRRALNVRLNNRGLIVEYLHAAEQRGQPSDHRPEPAPVTEIPDPIIDCDFCSAPEAAWIYRCANQITDARRVTAQVIAVGDYQTRHHAARVRRTDTEHAFTQAWGEGWSACDGCADFIEARNLYGLIGRVVEALPAKLTRGKHLMRTRGQLHERYSDVFATLVPGRGRIAPGHPLGIWTHPTGKTP
;
A
#
# COMPACT_ATOMS: atom_id res chain seq x y z
N MET A 1 16.17 -56.20 -42.92
CA MET A 1 14.86 -55.67 -42.52
C MET A 1 14.70 -55.82 -41.00
N PRO A 2 14.90 -54.74 -40.24
CA PRO A 2 14.57 -54.67 -38.82
C PRO A 2 13.15 -54.09 -38.61
N PRO A 3 12.43 -54.49 -37.54
CA PRO A 3 11.05 -54.09 -37.31
C PRO A 3 10.93 -52.64 -36.82
N HIS A 4 9.92 -51.93 -37.33
CA HIS A 4 9.52 -50.59 -36.93
C HIS A 4 9.15 -50.54 -35.44
N SER A 5 9.91 -49.80 -34.64
CA SER A 5 9.49 -49.39 -33.30
C SER A 5 8.48 -48.24 -33.39
N PRO A 6 7.37 -48.26 -32.64
CA PRO A 6 6.41 -47.16 -32.63
C PRO A 6 6.99 -45.93 -31.94
N GLN A 7 6.86 -44.76 -32.58
CA GLN A 7 7.24 -43.46 -32.01
C GLN A 7 6.46 -43.17 -30.71
N PRO A 8 7.11 -42.61 -29.67
CA PRO A 8 6.40 -42.13 -28.51
C PRO A 8 5.56 -40.89 -28.86
N ALA A 9 4.32 -40.89 -28.38
CA ALA A 9 3.35 -39.82 -28.56
C ALA A 9 3.90 -38.47 -28.08
N ARG A 10 3.76 -37.47 -28.94
CA ARG A 10 4.06 -36.07 -28.70
C ARG A 10 3.22 -35.57 -27.51
N PRO A 11 3.80 -35.01 -26.44
CA PRO A 11 3.01 -34.52 -25.32
C PRO A 11 2.13 -33.35 -25.78
N ALA A 12 0.85 -33.45 -25.45
CA ALA A 12 -0.14 -32.41 -25.68
C ALA A 12 0.34 -31.08 -25.09
N ARG A 13 0.20 -30.01 -25.87
CA ARG A 13 0.39 -28.64 -25.39
C ARG A 13 -0.52 -28.44 -24.17
N PRO A 14 -0.01 -27.94 -23.03
CA PRO A 14 -0.89 -27.46 -21.98
C PRO A 14 -1.76 -26.36 -22.57
N ALA A 15 -3.07 -26.51 -22.39
CA ALA A 15 -4.05 -25.50 -22.75
C ALA A 15 -3.61 -24.14 -22.20
N GLU A 16 -3.70 -23.12 -23.05
CA GLU A 16 -3.68 -21.73 -22.64
C GLU A 16 -4.50 -21.60 -21.36
N SER A 17 -3.80 -21.24 -20.29
CA SER A 17 -4.37 -20.86 -19.02
C SER A 17 -5.31 -19.69 -19.28
N ALA A 18 -6.60 -20.03 -19.44
CA ALA A 18 -7.72 -19.12 -19.35
C ALA A 18 -7.44 -18.18 -18.18
N GLY A 19 -7.42 -16.88 -18.49
CA GLY A 19 -7.20 -15.83 -17.52
C GLY A 19 -8.12 -16.09 -16.32
N LEU A 20 -7.48 -16.34 -15.18
CA LEU A 20 -8.15 -16.18 -13.90
C LEU A 20 -8.62 -14.74 -13.89
N ASP A 21 -9.93 -14.57 -14.11
CA ASP A 21 -10.68 -13.36 -13.83
C ASP A 21 -10.19 -12.86 -12.47
N ALA A 22 -9.36 -11.82 -12.51
CA ALA A 22 -9.08 -11.02 -11.36
C ALA A 22 -10.44 -10.53 -10.90
N SER A 23 -10.93 -11.08 -9.79
CA SER A 23 -12.13 -10.59 -9.13
C SER A 23 -11.89 -9.10 -8.86
N VAL A 24 -12.42 -8.25 -9.74
CA VAL A 24 -12.43 -6.80 -9.61
C VAL A 24 -13.43 -6.51 -8.52
N ALA A 25 -13.02 -6.73 -7.27
CA ALA A 25 -13.71 -6.15 -6.14
C ALA A 25 -13.72 -4.64 -6.40
N PRO A 26 -14.90 -3.99 -6.43
CA PRO A 26 -14.98 -2.57 -6.71
C PRO A 26 -14.07 -1.83 -5.74
N VAL A 27 -13.16 -1.01 -6.28
CA VAL A 27 -12.26 -0.16 -5.49
C VAL A 27 -13.16 0.65 -4.55
N PRO A 28 -12.99 0.55 -3.22
CA PRO A 28 -13.75 1.38 -2.30
C PRO A 28 -13.51 2.83 -2.68
N GLU A 29 -14.59 3.59 -2.93
CA GLU A 29 -14.49 5.03 -3.13
C GLU A 29 -13.73 5.63 -1.95
N PRO A 30 -12.70 6.47 -2.17
CA PRO A 30 -11.88 6.94 -1.07
C PRO A 30 -12.72 7.85 -0.18
N PHE A 31 -12.74 7.49 1.10
CA PHE A 31 -13.43 8.26 2.12
C PHE A 31 -12.53 9.35 2.66
N TYR A 32 -13.12 10.51 2.91
CA TYR A 32 -12.49 11.67 3.51
C TYR A 32 -13.26 12.08 4.75
N CYS A 33 -12.60 12.77 5.68
CA CYS A 33 -13.27 13.32 6.83
C CYS A 33 -13.90 14.69 6.51
N ARG A 34 -15.19 14.87 6.74
CA ARG A 34 -15.88 16.17 6.58
C ARG A 34 -15.24 17.29 7.39
N ARG A 35 -14.73 16.97 8.58
CA ARG A 35 -14.21 17.95 9.53
C ARG A 35 -12.82 18.47 9.20
N CYS A 36 -11.87 17.59 8.87
CA CYS A 36 -10.50 18.00 8.52
C CYS A 36 -10.18 17.95 7.03
N ARG A 37 -11.11 17.46 6.21
CA ARG A 37 -11.00 17.34 4.74
C ARG A 37 -9.86 16.45 4.26
N ARG A 38 -9.31 15.58 5.12
CA ARG A 38 -8.24 14.63 4.77
C ARG A 38 -8.78 13.23 4.51
N ALA A 39 -8.03 12.45 3.73
CA ALA A 39 -8.34 11.05 3.46
C ALA A 39 -8.37 10.21 4.76
N LEU A 40 -9.29 9.25 4.80
CA LEU A 40 -9.44 8.28 5.87
C LEU A 40 -8.95 6.91 5.42
N ASN A 41 -8.22 6.25 6.30
CA ASN A 41 -7.82 4.86 6.13
C ASN A 41 -8.97 3.96 6.56
N VAL A 42 -9.34 3.04 5.66
CA VAL A 42 -10.43 2.09 5.89
C VAL A 42 -9.85 0.78 6.39
N ARG A 43 -10.34 0.28 7.54
CA ARG A 43 -10.04 -1.07 8.01
C ARG A 43 -11.18 -2.00 7.66
N LEU A 44 -10.83 -3.08 6.96
CA LEU A 44 -11.74 -4.14 6.59
C LEU A 44 -11.56 -5.34 7.53
N ASN A 45 -12.67 -6.02 7.85
CA ASN A 45 -12.60 -7.35 8.46
C ASN A 45 -12.30 -8.43 7.40
N ASN A 46 -12.20 -9.68 7.85
CA ASN A 46 -11.97 -10.86 7.01
C ASN A 46 -13.11 -11.17 6.01
N ARG A 47 -14.23 -10.45 6.07
CA ARG A 47 -15.34 -10.53 5.10
C ARG A 47 -15.37 -9.34 4.14
N GLY A 48 -14.35 -8.47 4.18
CA GLY A 48 -14.29 -7.26 3.36
C GLY A 48 -15.23 -6.13 3.82
N LEU A 49 -15.82 -6.23 5.02
CA LEU A 49 -16.69 -5.18 5.55
C LEU A 49 -15.87 -4.13 6.29
N ILE A 50 -16.20 -2.85 6.07
CA ILE A 50 -15.60 -1.73 6.79
C ILE A 50 -15.98 -1.83 8.26
N VAL A 51 -14.97 -1.93 9.13
CA VAL A 51 -15.15 -1.95 10.59
C VAL A 51 -14.69 -0.68 11.27
N GLU A 52 -13.81 0.09 10.62
CA GLU A 52 -13.28 1.33 11.19
C GLU A 52 -12.77 2.28 10.11
N TYR A 53 -12.95 3.57 10.34
CA TYR A 53 -12.30 4.65 9.61
C TYR A 53 -11.29 5.30 10.55
N LEU A 54 -10.06 5.54 10.08
CA LEU A 54 -8.99 6.12 10.88
C LEU A 54 -8.31 7.26 10.13
N HIS A 55 -7.94 8.33 10.84
CA HIS A 55 -6.96 9.26 10.29
C HIS A 55 -5.59 8.57 10.19
N ALA A 56 -4.73 9.08 9.31
CA ALA A 56 -3.34 8.59 9.19
C ALA A 56 -2.57 8.67 10.53
N ALA A 57 -2.90 9.64 11.40
CA ALA A 57 -2.34 9.75 12.74
C ALA A 57 -2.74 8.55 13.64
N GLU A 58 -4.03 8.21 13.68
CA GLU A 58 -4.56 7.06 14.43
C GLU A 58 -4.01 5.74 13.94
N GLN A 59 -3.82 5.57 12.62
CA GLN A 59 -3.15 4.39 12.07
C GLN A 59 -1.71 4.24 12.60
N ARG A 60 -1.03 5.35 12.87
CA ARG A 60 0.32 5.39 13.45
C ARG A 60 0.32 5.34 15.00
N GLY A 61 -0.83 5.05 15.61
CA GLY A 61 -1.00 5.00 17.07
C GLY A 61 -0.86 6.37 17.74
N GLN A 62 -1.19 7.45 17.03
CA GLN A 62 -1.27 8.80 17.59
C GLN A 62 -2.75 9.20 17.74
N PRO A 63 -3.12 10.00 18.76
CA PRO A 63 -4.47 10.52 18.85
C PRO A 63 -4.75 11.50 17.71
N SER A 64 -6.01 11.55 17.27
CA SER A 64 -6.54 12.58 16.39
C SER A 64 -7.30 13.62 17.20
N ASP A 65 -7.31 14.88 16.72
CA ASP A 65 -8.00 16.00 17.39
C ASP A 65 -9.52 15.86 17.38
N HIS A 66 -10.05 14.99 16.52
CA HIS A 66 -11.46 14.68 16.44
C HIS A 66 -11.68 13.25 15.94
N ARG A 67 -12.88 12.75 16.17
CA ARG A 67 -13.34 11.48 15.60
C ARG A 67 -13.50 11.61 14.08
N PRO A 68 -13.19 10.56 13.29
CA PRO A 68 -13.49 10.53 11.87
C PRO A 68 -14.97 10.75 11.55
N GLU A 69 -15.24 11.61 10.58
CA GLU A 69 -16.57 11.88 10.01
C GLU A 69 -16.55 11.52 8.51
N PRO A 70 -16.69 10.24 8.15
CA PRO A 70 -16.47 9.77 6.78
C PRO A 70 -17.54 10.30 5.82
N ALA A 71 -17.09 10.75 4.66
CA ALA A 71 -17.90 11.10 3.50
C ALA A 71 -17.13 10.77 2.22
N PRO A 72 -17.82 10.50 1.10
CA PRO A 72 -17.16 10.34 -0.18
C PRO A 72 -16.46 11.65 -0.57
N VAL A 73 -15.34 11.56 -1.31
CA VAL A 73 -14.56 12.74 -1.72
C VAL A 73 -15.41 13.78 -2.46
N THR A 74 -16.44 13.33 -3.18
CA THR A 74 -17.35 14.16 -3.97
C THR A 74 -18.19 15.13 -3.13
N GLU A 75 -18.32 14.86 -1.82
CA GLU A 75 -19.02 15.71 -0.86
C GLU A 75 -18.07 16.64 -0.08
N ILE A 76 -16.75 16.51 -0.27
CA ILE A 76 -15.76 17.30 0.47
C ILE A 76 -15.38 18.54 -0.33
N PRO A 77 -15.65 19.75 0.19
CA PRO A 77 -15.17 20.98 -0.44
C PRO A 77 -13.65 21.07 -0.27
N ASP A 78 -12.93 21.27 -1.37
CA ASP A 78 -11.46 21.43 -1.41
C ASP A 78 -10.73 20.36 -0.55
N PRO A 79 -10.78 19.07 -0.95
CA PRO A 79 -10.15 18.00 -0.20
C PRO A 79 -8.64 18.20 -0.09
N ILE A 80 -8.09 17.92 1.10
CA ILE A 80 -6.64 17.94 1.36
C ILE A 80 -6.08 16.58 0.96
N ILE A 81 -5.25 16.57 -0.07
CA ILE A 81 -4.62 15.35 -0.57
C ILE A 81 -3.19 15.31 -0.08
N ASP A 82 -2.96 14.44 0.90
CA ASP A 82 -1.63 14.20 1.44
C ASP A 82 -0.85 13.27 0.50
N CYS A 83 0.45 13.50 0.35
CA CYS A 83 1.32 12.61 -0.40
C CYS A 83 1.39 11.22 0.26
N ASP A 84 1.10 10.16 -0.49
CA ASP A 84 1.10 8.78 0.01
C ASP A 84 2.49 8.27 0.43
N PHE A 85 3.54 8.98 0.03
CA PHE A 85 4.92 8.66 0.35
C PHE A 85 5.39 9.36 1.63
N CYS A 86 5.40 10.69 1.65
CA CYS A 86 5.93 11.47 2.77
C CYS A 86 4.87 12.09 3.69
N SER A 87 3.58 11.92 3.40
CA SER A 87 2.45 12.55 4.11
C SER A 87 2.45 14.09 4.08
N ALA A 88 3.17 14.74 3.16
CA ALA A 88 3.08 16.18 2.96
C ALA A 88 1.68 16.57 2.42
N PRO A 89 1.04 17.64 2.92
CA PRO A 89 -0.37 17.96 2.62
C PRO A 89 -0.63 18.55 1.23
N GLU A 90 0.40 18.66 0.39
CA GLU A 90 0.36 19.29 -0.92
C GLU A 90 0.75 18.27 -2.00
N ALA A 91 -0.03 17.19 -2.12
CA ALA A 91 0.14 16.30 -3.26
C ALA A 91 -0.27 17.03 -4.55
N ALA A 92 0.67 17.12 -5.48
CA ALA A 92 0.48 17.81 -6.76
C ALA A 92 0.23 16.82 -7.91
N TRP A 93 0.60 15.56 -7.71
CA TRP A 93 0.61 14.52 -8.73
C TRP A 93 -0.13 13.28 -8.30
N ILE A 94 -0.65 12.55 -9.26
CA ILE A 94 -1.21 11.21 -9.07
C ILE A 94 -0.58 10.24 -10.08
N TYR A 95 -0.16 9.10 -9.57
CA TYR A 95 0.39 7.99 -10.33
C TYR A 95 -0.62 6.85 -10.33
N ARG A 96 -0.73 6.17 -11.48
CA ARG A 96 -1.50 4.93 -11.56
C ARG A 96 -0.57 3.74 -11.38
N CYS A 97 -0.94 2.81 -10.51
CA CYS A 97 -0.28 1.53 -10.32
C CYS A 97 -1.32 0.43 -10.14
N ALA A 98 -0.89 -0.84 -10.08
CA ALA A 98 -1.82 -1.92 -9.76
C ALA A 98 -2.41 -1.72 -8.37
N ASN A 99 -3.64 -2.22 -8.15
CA ASN A 99 -4.27 -2.24 -6.83
C ASN A 99 -3.33 -2.89 -5.81
N GLN A 100 -2.99 -2.13 -4.77
CA GLN A 100 -2.15 -2.64 -3.68
C GLN A 100 -3.04 -3.05 -2.51
N ILE A 101 -2.87 -4.30 -2.08
CA ILE A 101 -3.52 -4.85 -0.90
C ILE A 101 -2.41 -5.28 0.05
N THR A 102 -2.28 -4.57 1.17
CA THR A 102 -1.38 -4.99 2.24
C THR A 102 -2.16 -5.84 3.24
N ASP A 103 -1.76 -7.11 3.37
CA ASP A 103 -2.23 -8.00 4.41
C ASP A 103 -1.33 -7.86 5.65
N ALA A 104 -1.88 -7.29 6.73
CA ALA A 104 -1.17 -7.20 7.99
C ALA A 104 -1.43 -8.47 8.82
N ARG A 105 -0.37 -9.05 9.40
CA ARG A 105 -0.49 -10.12 10.40
C ARG A 105 -0.29 -9.55 11.80
N ARG A 106 -1.22 -9.86 12.71
CA ARG A 106 -1.11 -9.50 14.13
C ARG A 106 -0.52 -10.67 14.88
N VAL A 107 0.53 -10.42 15.66
CA VAL A 107 1.06 -11.38 16.62
C VAL A 107 0.02 -11.60 17.71
N THR A 108 -0.44 -12.84 17.89
CA THR A 108 -1.40 -13.23 18.91
C THR A 108 -0.74 -13.96 20.08
N ALA A 109 0.35 -14.68 19.84
CA ALA A 109 1.17 -15.25 20.90
C ALA A 109 2.65 -15.33 20.53
N GLN A 110 3.51 -15.29 21.54
CA GLN A 110 4.94 -15.59 21.41
C GLN A 110 5.31 -16.69 22.39
N VAL A 111 5.85 -17.80 21.87
CA VAL A 111 6.36 -18.90 22.68
C VAL A 111 7.83 -18.65 22.95
N ILE A 112 8.16 -18.52 24.23
CA ILE A 112 9.51 -18.29 24.75
C ILE A 112 9.86 -19.47 25.66
N ALA A 113 11.11 -19.93 25.62
CA ALA A 113 11.56 -20.94 26.57
C ALA A 113 11.61 -20.33 27.98
N VAL A 114 11.00 -21.02 28.96
CA VAL A 114 10.92 -20.55 30.36
C VAL A 114 12.31 -20.23 30.92
N GLY A 115 13.32 -21.05 30.64
CA GLY A 115 14.69 -20.80 31.08
C GLY A 115 15.32 -19.54 30.48
N ASP A 116 15.04 -19.22 29.21
CA ASP A 116 15.51 -17.98 28.57
C ASP A 116 14.79 -16.74 29.16
N TYR A 117 13.50 -16.88 29.49
CA TYR A 117 12.73 -15.82 30.14
C TYR A 117 13.24 -15.53 31.56
N GLN A 118 13.53 -16.57 32.35
CA GLN A 118 14.05 -16.42 33.71
C GLN A 118 15.46 -15.80 33.76
N THR A 119 16.30 -16.07 32.77
CA THR A 119 17.68 -15.53 32.75
C THR A 119 17.81 -14.18 32.06
N ARG A 120 16.98 -13.90 31.04
CA ARG A 120 17.16 -12.73 30.17
C ARG A 120 15.93 -11.84 30.06
N HIS A 121 14.79 -12.25 30.61
CA HIS A 121 13.52 -11.53 30.61
C HIS A 121 13.19 -10.91 29.24
N HIS A 122 13.31 -9.58 29.13
CA HIS A 122 13.02 -8.79 27.93
C HIS A 122 13.94 -9.11 26.72
N ALA A 123 15.00 -9.89 26.91
CA ALA A 123 15.89 -10.36 25.85
C ALA A 123 15.77 -11.87 25.57
N ALA A 124 14.72 -12.52 26.10
CA ALA A 124 14.48 -13.93 25.85
C ALA A 124 14.19 -14.19 24.37
N ARG A 125 14.77 -15.27 23.81
CA ARG A 125 14.63 -15.58 22.39
C ARG A 125 13.24 -16.16 22.13
N VAL A 126 12.52 -15.55 21.20
CA VAL A 126 11.21 -16.04 20.74
C VAL A 126 11.44 -17.28 19.87
N ARG A 127 10.87 -18.43 20.28
CA ARG A 127 10.98 -19.69 19.54
C ARG A 127 9.91 -19.84 18.46
N ARG A 128 8.71 -19.34 18.74
CA ARG A 128 7.57 -19.36 17.82
C ARG A 128 6.76 -18.09 18.02
N THR A 129 6.31 -17.51 16.92
CA THR A 129 5.38 -16.39 16.92
C THR A 129 4.12 -16.86 16.22
N ASP A 130 3.02 -16.93 16.95
CA ASP A 130 1.72 -17.18 16.38
C ASP A 130 1.14 -15.86 15.89
N THR A 131 0.66 -15.88 14.64
CA THR A 131 0.10 -14.70 13.99
C THR A 131 -1.25 -15.03 13.40
N GLU A 132 -2.19 -14.11 13.52
CA GLU A 132 -3.48 -14.16 12.84
C GLU A 132 -3.54 -13.06 11.78
N HIS A 133 -4.40 -13.25 10.77
CA HIS A 133 -4.73 -12.18 9.83
C HIS A 133 -5.33 -11.03 10.63
N ALA A 134 -4.72 -9.86 10.49
CA ALA A 134 -5.20 -8.65 11.13
C ALA A 134 -6.18 -7.97 10.17
N PHE A 135 -5.80 -6.81 9.65
CA PHE A 135 -6.65 -5.98 8.82
C PHE A 135 -6.01 -5.90 7.45
N THR A 136 -6.84 -6.11 6.43
CA THR A 136 -6.47 -5.87 5.05
C THR A 136 -6.66 -4.39 4.77
N GLN A 137 -5.62 -3.74 4.23
CA GLN A 137 -5.70 -2.37 3.75
C GLN A 137 -5.54 -2.36 2.23
N ALA A 138 -6.56 -1.85 1.54
CA ALA A 138 -6.52 -1.57 0.12
C ALA A 138 -6.06 -0.12 -0.07
N TRP A 139 -5.04 0.09 -0.90
CA TRP A 139 -4.48 1.41 -1.19
C TRP A 139 -4.94 1.97 -2.55
N GLY A 140 -5.77 1.21 -3.29
CA GLY A 140 -6.24 1.60 -4.62
C GLY A 140 -5.14 1.67 -5.68
N GLU A 141 -5.52 2.08 -6.90
CA GLU A 141 -4.61 2.24 -8.05
C GLU A 141 -3.98 3.63 -8.12
N GLY A 142 -4.51 4.62 -7.40
CA GLY A 142 -4.10 6.03 -7.47
C GLY A 142 -3.23 6.43 -6.30
N TRP A 143 -1.93 6.64 -6.54
CA TRP A 143 -0.96 7.10 -5.54
C TRP A 143 -0.62 8.56 -5.75
N SER A 144 -0.89 9.38 -4.75
CA SER A 144 -0.65 10.81 -4.76
C SER A 144 0.78 11.16 -4.28
N ALA A 145 1.42 12.12 -4.95
CA ALA A 145 2.78 12.56 -4.66
C ALA A 145 2.90 14.08 -4.67
N CYS A 146 3.65 14.63 -3.72
CA CYS A 146 4.14 16.01 -3.81
C CYS A 146 5.25 16.10 -4.87
N ASP A 147 5.57 17.32 -5.32
CA ASP A 147 6.63 17.56 -6.31
C ASP A 147 7.94 16.84 -5.96
N GLY A 148 8.38 17.01 -4.70
CA GLY A 148 9.64 16.44 -4.27
C GLY A 148 9.67 14.92 -4.16
N CYS A 149 8.53 14.23 -4.06
CA CYS A 149 8.48 12.76 -4.18
C CYS A 149 8.33 12.34 -5.64
N ALA A 150 7.59 13.11 -6.44
CA ALA A 150 7.40 12.86 -7.86
C ALA A 150 8.74 12.84 -8.62
N ASP A 151 9.68 13.73 -8.28
CA ASP A 151 11.02 13.73 -8.90
C ASP A 151 11.76 12.39 -8.74
N PHE A 152 11.68 11.76 -7.57
CA PHE A 152 12.30 10.45 -7.34
C PHE A 152 11.54 9.33 -8.04
N ILE A 153 10.21 9.43 -8.17
CA ILE A 153 9.39 8.44 -8.87
C ILE A 153 9.71 8.44 -10.37
N GLU A 154 9.75 9.61 -10.99
CA GLU A 154 10.12 9.72 -12.41
C GLU A 154 11.54 9.26 -12.69
N ALA A 155 12.47 9.58 -11.80
CA ALA A 155 13.85 9.10 -11.88
C ALA A 155 13.99 7.60 -11.56
N ARG A 156 12.90 6.92 -11.20
CA ARG A 156 12.86 5.53 -10.70
C ARG A 156 13.86 5.27 -9.57
N ASN A 157 14.07 6.28 -8.72
CA ASN A 157 15.02 6.24 -7.62
C ASN A 157 14.33 5.88 -6.29
N LEU A 158 14.03 4.58 -6.13
CA LEU A 158 13.39 4.03 -4.93
C LEU A 158 14.15 4.37 -3.64
N TYR A 159 15.47 4.19 -3.63
CA TYR A 159 16.26 4.42 -2.42
C TYR A 159 16.38 5.91 -2.05
N GLY A 160 16.44 6.79 -3.05
CA GLY A 160 16.38 8.24 -2.84
C GLY A 160 15.04 8.67 -2.23
N LEU A 161 13.93 8.11 -2.73
CA LEU A 161 12.60 8.34 -2.17
C LEU A 161 12.51 7.86 -0.71
N ILE A 162 12.98 6.65 -0.41
CA ILE A 162 13.02 6.12 0.96
C ILE A 162 13.88 7.02 1.87
N GLY A 163 15.03 7.48 1.38
CA GLY A 163 15.89 8.41 2.10
C GLY A 163 15.16 9.68 2.49
N ARG A 164 14.51 10.34 1.52
CA ARG A 164 13.70 11.55 1.74
C ARG A 164 12.59 11.32 2.75
N VAL A 165 11.84 10.22 2.63
CA VAL A 165 10.75 9.90 3.55
C VAL A 165 11.28 9.71 4.97
N VAL A 166 12.38 8.96 5.13
CA VAL A 166 13.04 8.75 6.42
C VAL A 166 13.48 10.06 7.05
N GLU A 167 14.00 11.01 6.30
CA GLU A 167 14.41 12.32 6.82
C GLU A 167 13.22 13.14 7.37
N ALA A 168 12.03 12.95 6.81
CA ALA A 168 10.80 13.59 7.29
C ALA A 168 10.13 12.86 8.47
N LEU A 169 10.55 11.63 8.80
CA LEU A 169 9.93 10.84 9.85
C LEU A 169 10.38 11.27 11.26
N PRO A 170 9.51 11.13 12.28
CA PRO A 170 9.87 11.41 13.66
C PRO A 170 11.07 10.58 14.15
N ALA A 171 11.92 11.19 14.98
CA ALA A 171 13.14 10.57 15.51
C ALA A 171 12.94 9.19 16.17
N LYS A 172 11.75 8.92 16.73
CA LYS A 172 11.40 7.62 17.31
C LYS A 172 11.41 6.47 16.31
N LEU A 173 11.19 6.75 15.02
CA LEU A 173 11.18 5.75 13.94
C LEU A 173 12.54 5.64 13.24
N THR A 174 13.41 6.63 13.39
CA THR A 174 14.64 6.77 12.60
C THR A 174 15.93 6.55 13.41
N ARG A 175 15.83 6.09 14.66
CA ARG A 175 16.98 5.79 15.54
C ARG A 175 17.29 4.29 15.63
N GLY A 176 18.58 3.96 15.54
CA GLY A 176 19.10 2.62 15.82
C GLY A 176 18.43 1.51 15.00
N LYS A 177 17.98 0.45 15.68
CA LYS A 177 17.31 -0.71 15.05
C LYS A 177 15.97 -0.35 14.38
N HIS A 178 15.31 0.73 14.80
CA HIS A 178 14.05 1.16 14.19
C HIS A 178 14.25 1.66 12.78
N LEU A 179 15.35 2.36 12.50
CA LEU A 179 15.66 2.86 11.16
C LEU A 179 15.71 1.74 10.12
N MET A 180 16.40 0.64 10.43
CA MET A 180 16.51 -0.49 9.50
C MET A 180 15.17 -1.17 9.26
N ARG A 181 14.35 -1.31 10.31
CA ARG A 181 12.98 -1.82 10.18
C ARG A 181 12.12 -0.90 9.31
N THR A 182 12.14 0.40 9.58
CA THR A 182 11.37 1.40 8.82
C THR A 182 11.80 1.42 7.35
N ARG A 183 13.10 1.39 7.05
CA ARG A 183 13.59 1.27 5.67
C ARG A 183 13.11 -0.01 4.98
N GLY A 184 13.14 -1.14 5.68
CA GLY A 184 12.62 -2.41 5.15
C GLY A 184 11.13 -2.34 4.81
N GLN A 185 10.32 -1.77 5.72
CA GLN A 185 8.88 -1.59 5.51
C GLN A 185 8.57 -0.61 4.35
N LEU A 186 9.31 0.49 4.25
CA LEU A 186 9.16 1.44 3.15
C LEU A 186 9.58 0.81 1.82
N HIS A 187 10.65 0.01 1.82
CA HIS A 187 11.10 -0.71 0.64
C HIS A 187 10.02 -1.70 0.16
N GLU A 188 9.53 -2.56 1.04
CA GLU A 188 8.46 -3.51 0.74
C GLU A 188 7.23 -2.80 0.14
N ARG A 189 6.81 -1.69 0.75
CA ARG A 189 5.63 -0.96 0.30
C ARG A 189 5.83 -0.23 -1.03
N TYR A 190 6.99 0.38 -1.26
CA TYR A 190 7.24 1.21 -2.45
C TYR A 190 7.76 0.40 -3.64
N SER A 191 8.37 -0.77 -3.43
CA SER A 191 8.82 -1.63 -4.53
C SER A 191 7.66 -2.04 -5.42
N ASP A 192 6.52 -2.37 -4.84
CA ASP A 192 5.34 -2.83 -5.59
C ASP A 192 4.71 -1.70 -6.41
N VAL A 193 4.72 -0.48 -5.87
CA VAL A 193 4.30 0.74 -6.58
C VAL A 193 5.20 0.97 -7.79
N PHE A 194 6.52 0.90 -7.62
CA PHE A 194 7.48 1.10 -8.71
C PHE A 194 7.41 -0.02 -9.76
N ALA A 195 7.16 -1.26 -9.34
CA ALA A 195 7.04 -2.41 -10.24
C ALA A 195 5.79 -2.34 -11.13
N THR A 196 4.72 -1.71 -10.64
CA THR A 196 3.42 -1.66 -11.31
C THR A 196 3.05 -0.28 -11.83
N LEU A 197 3.99 0.67 -11.76
CA LEU A 197 3.78 2.07 -12.17
C LEU A 197 3.48 2.15 -13.68
N VAL A 198 2.33 2.72 -14.01
CA VAL A 198 2.01 3.10 -15.39
C VAL A 198 2.85 4.33 -15.76
N PRO A 199 3.43 4.40 -16.97
CA PRO A 199 4.20 5.57 -17.39
C PRO A 199 3.39 6.88 -17.32
N GLY A 200 4.03 7.93 -16.80
CA GLY A 200 3.47 9.27 -16.69
C GLY A 200 2.69 9.52 -15.39
N ARG A 201 2.22 10.76 -15.23
CA ARG A 201 1.50 11.23 -14.04
C ARG A 201 0.38 12.19 -14.41
N GLY A 202 -0.69 12.17 -13.62
CA GLY A 202 -1.74 13.19 -13.66
C GLY A 202 -1.43 14.33 -12.69
N ARG A 203 -1.86 15.56 -13.00
CA ARG A 203 -1.82 16.67 -12.04
C ARG A 203 -3.10 16.68 -11.21
N ILE A 204 -2.96 16.78 -9.89
CA ILE A 204 -4.08 16.99 -8.99
C ILE A 204 -4.57 18.43 -9.16
N ALA A 205 -5.86 18.59 -9.40
CA ALA A 205 -6.52 19.89 -9.51
C ALA A 205 -7.77 19.91 -8.63
N PRO A 206 -8.22 21.08 -8.13
CA PRO A 206 -9.38 21.17 -7.23
C PRO A 206 -10.65 20.51 -7.76
N GLY A 207 -10.88 20.53 -9.07
CA GLY A 207 -12.01 19.85 -9.69
C GLY A 207 -11.85 18.34 -9.89
N HIS A 208 -10.62 17.81 -9.85
CA HIS A 208 -10.28 16.40 -10.13
C HIS A 208 -9.30 15.87 -9.07
N PRO A 209 -9.72 15.76 -7.79
CA PRO A 209 -8.83 15.43 -6.68
C PRO A 209 -8.19 14.04 -6.80
N LEU A 210 -8.86 13.09 -7.44
CA LEU A 210 -8.37 11.71 -7.60
C LEU A 210 -7.83 11.40 -9.00
N GLY A 211 -7.57 12.42 -9.83
CA GLY A 211 -7.12 12.19 -11.20
C GLY A 211 -8.06 11.30 -12.02
N ILE A 212 -9.38 11.49 -11.87
CA ILE A 212 -10.39 10.89 -12.76
C ILE A 212 -10.13 11.48 -14.15
N TRP A 213 -9.24 10.83 -14.88
CA TRP A 213 -8.94 11.06 -16.28
C TRP A 213 -9.79 10.05 -17.05
N THR A 214 -10.87 10.52 -17.66
CA THR A 214 -11.33 9.89 -18.89
C THR A 214 -10.24 10.16 -19.91
N HIS A 215 -9.50 9.13 -20.34
CA HIS A 215 -8.73 9.28 -21.57
C HIS A 215 -9.70 9.78 -22.65
N PRO A 216 -9.40 10.87 -23.39
CA PRO A 216 -10.11 11.09 -24.64
C PRO A 216 -9.83 9.86 -25.50
N THR A 217 -10.88 9.09 -25.77
CA THR A 217 -10.87 8.00 -26.72
C THR A 217 -10.43 8.56 -28.07
N GLY A 218 -9.21 8.20 -28.47
CA GLY A 218 -8.71 8.36 -29.83
C GLY A 218 -8.09 9.72 -30.15
N LYS A 219 -6.84 9.66 -30.58
CA LYS A 219 -6.44 10.13 -31.92
C LYS A 219 -5.03 9.62 -32.24
N THR A 220 -5.00 8.59 -33.07
CA THR A 220 -3.86 8.23 -33.92
C THR A 220 -3.61 9.36 -34.93
N PRO A 221 -2.34 9.58 -35.31
CA PRO A 221 -2.00 9.66 -36.72
C PRO A 221 -1.27 8.39 -37.19
#